data_AF-A0AAN0WDM2-F1
#
_entry.id   AF-A0AAN0WDM2-F1
#
_cell.length_a   1.000
_cell.length_b   1.000
_cell.length_c   1.000
_cell.angle_alpha   90.00
_cell.angle_beta   90.00
_cell.angle_gamma   90.00
#
_symmetry.space_group_name_H-M   'P 1'
#
loop_
_entity.id
_entity.type
_entity.pdbx_description
1 polymer ?
#
loop_
_entity_poly.entity_id
_entity_poly.type
_entity_poly.pdbx_seq_one_letter_code
_entity_poly.pdbx_strand_id
1 'polypeptide(L)'
;MARPKKEGMDYFPHDTDAVNDEKIEALRLLYGNDGYAFYFILLERIYRTAEFELDISDAETIQILSRKVGVSAEKFEQMLETSLKRKCFDREAYENRKVLTSPGIKSRAGVVIEKRKKMQKRYQLSKNEVSAPVSDEFLPQKPDRNAAESTQSKVKQSKVKKSKYAAIESAFLNLGGGIILNPDDIACINRMAELDVEVEQIISWMKTKHDDFYRKNPNGKISSIKYYEPYVNDMYQKLKSNVVPFSGYRPKKEETLEERWERMKREGKLSFLEEGSK
;
A
#
# COMPACT_ATOMS: atom_id res chain seq x y z
N MET A 1 -8.86 25.65 -4.60
CA MET A 1 -10.22 25.22 -5.00
C MET A 1 -10.68 24.07 -4.12
N ALA A 2 -11.97 23.98 -3.79
CA ALA A 2 -12.50 22.83 -3.04
C ALA A 2 -12.44 21.57 -3.92
N ARG A 3 -12.06 20.42 -3.34
CA ARG A 3 -12.01 19.15 -4.06
C ARG A 3 -13.44 18.73 -4.44
N PRO A 4 -13.72 18.43 -5.73
CA PRO A 4 -15.02 17.89 -6.14
C PRO A 4 -15.39 16.64 -5.35
N LYS A 5 -16.67 16.50 -4.98
CA LYS A 5 -17.16 15.27 -4.36
C LYS A 5 -17.03 14.13 -5.38
N LYS A 6 -16.33 13.06 -5.01
CA LYS A 6 -16.27 11.86 -5.84
C LYS A 6 -17.60 11.13 -5.81
N GLU A 7 -18.19 10.92 -6.97
CA GLU A 7 -19.34 10.04 -7.17
C GLU A 7 -18.87 8.59 -7.34
N GLY A 8 -19.68 7.63 -6.90
CA GLY A 8 -19.37 6.21 -6.98
C GLY A 8 -18.02 5.82 -6.35
N MET A 9 -17.36 4.83 -6.93
CA MET A 9 -16.10 4.25 -6.45
C MET A 9 -15.11 4.04 -7.60
N ASP A 10 -13.85 4.40 -7.35
CA ASP A 10 -12.74 4.20 -8.31
C ASP A 10 -12.21 2.76 -8.29
N TYR A 11 -12.60 1.98 -7.28
CA TYR A 11 -12.22 0.59 -7.08
C TYR A 11 -13.43 -0.19 -6.59
N PHE A 12 -13.45 -1.49 -6.84
CA PHE A 12 -14.40 -2.42 -6.23
C PHE A 12 -13.66 -3.67 -5.77
N PRO A 13 -14.17 -4.40 -4.77
CA PRO A 13 -13.57 -5.65 -4.34
C PRO A 13 -13.74 -6.71 -5.45
N HIS A 14 -12.63 -7.31 -5.87
CA HIS A 14 -12.61 -8.48 -6.75
C HIS A 14 -12.09 -9.65 -5.94
N ASP A 15 -12.94 -10.67 -5.75
CA ASP A 15 -12.56 -11.86 -4.98
C ASP A 15 -11.55 -12.68 -5.79
N THR A 16 -10.50 -13.18 -5.13
CA THR A 16 -9.46 -14.00 -5.78
C THR A 16 -10.01 -15.33 -6.29
N ASP A 17 -11.10 -15.79 -5.68
CA ASP A 17 -11.79 -17.04 -6.00
C ASP A 17 -13.02 -16.83 -6.90
N ALA A 18 -13.21 -15.63 -7.46
CA ALA A 18 -14.40 -15.31 -8.26
C ALA A 18 -14.59 -16.23 -9.49
N VAL A 19 -13.50 -16.84 -9.96
CA VAL A 19 -13.50 -17.86 -11.03
C VAL A 19 -14.36 -19.07 -10.68
N ASN A 20 -14.49 -19.41 -9.38
CA ASN A 20 -15.22 -20.55 -8.84
C ASN A 20 -16.60 -20.17 -8.26
N ASP A 21 -17.00 -18.90 -8.34
CA ASP A 21 -18.38 -18.51 -7.99
C ASP A 21 -19.34 -19.15 -9.00
N GLU A 22 -20.32 -19.91 -8.53
CA GLU A 22 -21.25 -20.69 -9.38
C GLU A 22 -21.93 -19.84 -10.46
N LYS A 23 -22.20 -18.55 -10.19
CA LYS A 23 -22.85 -17.66 -11.14
C LYS A 23 -21.89 -17.23 -12.24
N ILE A 24 -20.64 -16.94 -11.88
CA ILE A 24 -19.58 -16.58 -12.81
C ILE A 24 -19.15 -17.81 -13.61
N GLU A 25 -19.01 -18.96 -12.96
CA GLU A 25 -18.73 -20.25 -13.61
C GLU A 25 -19.80 -20.58 -14.66
N ALA A 26 -21.09 -20.39 -14.34
CA ALA A 26 -22.17 -20.60 -15.31
C ALA A 26 -22.05 -19.70 -16.56
N LEU A 27 -21.66 -18.43 -16.39
CA LEU A 27 -21.41 -17.51 -17.51
C LEU A 27 -20.19 -17.95 -18.33
N ARG A 28 -19.13 -18.42 -17.67
CA ARG A 28 -17.93 -18.93 -18.34
C ARG A 28 -18.18 -20.22 -19.10
N LEU A 29 -18.98 -21.12 -18.54
CA LEU A 29 -19.32 -22.38 -19.19
C LEU A 29 -20.06 -22.15 -20.52
N LEU A 30 -20.96 -21.16 -20.57
CA LEU A 30 -21.76 -20.86 -21.74
C LEU A 30 -21.06 -19.94 -22.76
N TYR A 31 -20.21 -19.02 -22.28
CA TYR A 31 -19.66 -17.94 -23.13
C TYR A 31 -18.13 -17.80 -23.07
N GLY A 32 -17.43 -18.68 -22.37
CA GLY A 32 -15.98 -18.62 -22.19
C GLY A 32 -15.53 -17.36 -21.46
N ASN A 33 -14.38 -16.83 -21.87
CA ASN A 33 -13.82 -15.62 -21.27
C ASN A 33 -14.68 -14.37 -21.48
N ASP A 34 -15.51 -14.34 -22.53
CA ASP A 34 -16.43 -13.22 -22.77
C ASP A 34 -17.46 -13.12 -21.64
N GLY A 35 -17.95 -14.24 -21.10
CA GLY A 35 -18.87 -14.25 -19.97
C GLY A 35 -18.24 -13.71 -18.69
N TYR A 36 -16.96 -14.01 -18.47
CA TYR A 36 -16.19 -13.45 -17.36
C TYR A 36 -15.99 -11.93 -17.52
N ALA A 37 -15.49 -11.52 -18.68
CA ALA A 37 -15.26 -10.12 -19.01
C ALA A 37 -16.56 -9.30 -18.94
N PHE A 38 -17.65 -9.82 -19.49
CA PHE A 38 -19.00 -9.24 -19.42
C PHE A 38 -19.37 -8.88 -17.99
N TYR A 39 -19.27 -9.83 -17.06
CA TYR A 39 -19.67 -9.60 -15.67
C TYR A 39 -18.84 -8.51 -14.99
N PHE A 40 -17.52 -8.58 -15.09
CA PHE A 40 -16.63 -7.62 -14.42
C PHE A 40 -16.64 -6.23 -15.05
N ILE A 41 -16.74 -6.13 -16.37
CA ILE A 41 -16.91 -4.83 -17.05
C ILE A 41 -18.21 -4.16 -16.60
N LEU A 42 -19.31 -4.92 -16.46
CA LEU A 42 -20.56 -4.36 -15.93
C LEU A 42 -20.42 -3.93 -14.47
N LEU A 43 -19.75 -4.71 -13.62
CA LEU A 43 -19.45 -4.30 -12.25
C LEU A 43 -18.67 -2.98 -12.21
N GLU A 44 -17.64 -2.81 -13.02
CA GLU A 44 -16.89 -1.54 -13.10
C GLU A 44 -17.79 -0.36 -13.45
N ARG A 45 -18.76 -0.55 -14.34
CA ARG A 45 -19.71 0.50 -14.72
C ARG A 45 -20.67 0.81 -13.58
N ILE A 46 -21.19 -0.21 -12.92
CA ILE A 46 -22.09 -0.07 -11.76
C ILE A 46 -21.37 0.63 -10.60
N TYR A 47 -20.15 0.22 -10.24
CA TYR A 47 -19.44 0.80 -9.10
C TYR A 47 -19.02 2.26 -9.30
N ARG A 48 -18.93 2.73 -10.54
CA ARG A 48 -18.68 4.14 -10.86
C ARG A 48 -19.90 5.03 -10.64
N THR A 49 -21.12 4.50 -10.55
CA THR A 49 -22.33 5.32 -10.33
C THR A 49 -22.55 5.58 -8.84
N ALA A 50 -23.24 6.69 -8.52
CA ALA A 50 -23.49 7.07 -7.14
C ALA A 50 -24.40 6.10 -6.38
N GLU A 51 -25.41 5.55 -7.06
CA GLU A 51 -26.41 4.63 -6.48
C GLU A 51 -26.04 3.16 -6.63
N PHE A 52 -24.91 2.85 -7.28
CA PHE A 52 -24.50 1.48 -7.62
C PHE A 52 -25.57 0.74 -8.43
N GLU A 53 -26.15 1.49 -9.36
CA GLU A 53 -27.08 1.03 -10.38
C GLU A 53 -26.59 1.51 -11.72
N LEU A 54 -26.62 0.63 -12.72
CA LEU A 54 -26.32 0.97 -14.10
C LEU A 54 -27.63 0.99 -14.89
N ASP A 55 -28.06 2.17 -15.30
CA ASP A 55 -29.20 2.34 -16.20
C ASP A 55 -28.85 1.83 -17.61
N ILE A 56 -29.68 0.93 -18.12
CA ILE A 56 -29.59 0.36 -19.47
C ILE A 56 -30.94 0.43 -20.20
N SER A 57 -31.79 1.37 -19.81
CA SER A 57 -33.08 1.64 -20.47
C SER A 57 -32.91 2.08 -21.92
N ASP A 58 -31.80 2.75 -22.22
CA ASP A 58 -31.46 3.25 -23.54
C ASP A 58 -30.74 2.19 -24.39
N ALA A 59 -31.15 2.08 -25.65
CA ALA A 59 -30.60 1.11 -26.60
C ALA A 59 -29.15 1.44 -26.99
N GLU A 60 -28.76 2.72 -27.05
CA GLU A 60 -27.37 3.11 -27.35
C GLU A 60 -26.43 2.62 -26.24
N THR A 61 -26.89 2.64 -24.99
CA THR A 61 -26.14 2.11 -23.85
C THR A 61 -25.79 0.62 -24.02
N ILE A 62 -26.73 -0.21 -24.49
CA ILE A 62 -26.45 -1.63 -24.77
C ILE A 62 -25.40 -1.78 -25.88
N GLN A 63 -25.47 -0.95 -26.93
CA GLN A 63 -24.46 -0.96 -28.00
C GLN A 63 -23.08 -0.57 -27.47
N ILE A 64 -22.97 0.46 -26.64
CA ILE A 64 -21.71 0.88 -26.02
C ILE A 64 -21.14 -0.24 -25.13
N LEU A 65 -21.99 -0.88 -24.32
CA LEU A 65 -21.57 -1.95 -23.42
C LEU A 65 -21.12 -3.19 -24.20
N SER A 66 -21.86 -3.59 -25.25
CA SER A 66 -21.45 -4.73 -26.10
C SER A 66 -20.09 -4.50 -26.75
N ARG A 67 -19.82 -3.27 -27.23
CA ARG A 67 -18.50 -2.89 -27.75
C ARG A 67 -17.40 -2.90 -26.70
N LYS A 68 -17.70 -2.47 -25.47
CA LYS A 68 -16.73 -2.53 -24.35
C LYS A 68 -16.39 -3.96 -23.96
N VAL A 69 -17.38 -4.85 -23.96
CA VAL A 69 -17.17 -6.28 -23.71
C VAL A 69 -16.47 -6.95 -24.89
N GLY A 70 -16.63 -6.42 -26.11
CA GLY A 70 -16.01 -6.95 -27.33
C GLY A 70 -16.87 -7.99 -28.04
N VAL A 71 -18.20 -7.93 -27.88
CA VAL A 71 -19.16 -8.91 -28.44
C VAL A 71 -20.24 -8.22 -29.28
N SER A 72 -21.00 -9.00 -30.06
CA SER A 72 -22.20 -8.49 -30.75
C SER A 72 -23.30 -8.12 -29.74
N ALA A 73 -24.19 -7.20 -30.14
CA ALA A 73 -25.33 -6.80 -29.30
C ALA A 73 -26.23 -8.01 -28.97
N GLU A 74 -26.49 -8.87 -29.95
CA GLU A 74 -27.27 -10.12 -29.76
C GLU A 74 -26.63 -11.04 -28.72
N LYS A 75 -25.31 -11.24 -28.78
CA LYS A 75 -24.59 -12.06 -27.79
C LYS A 75 -24.60 -11.41 -26.41
N PHE A 76 -24.48 -10.07 -26.35
CA PHE A 76 -24.57 -9.31 -25.11
C PHE A 76 -25.94 -9.47 -24.45
N GLU A 77 -27.03 -9.39 -25.21
CA GLU A 77 -28.40 -9.59 -24.69
C GLU A 77 -28.60 -11.03 -24.17
N GLN A 78 -28.07 -12.03 -24.87
CA GLN A 78 -28.10 -13.42 -24.40
C GLN A 78 -27.34 -13.59 -23.07
N MET A 79 -26.15 -12.98 -22.96
CA MET A 79 -25.38 -12.96 -21.71
C MET A 79 -26.13 -12.27 -20.59
N LEU A 80 -26.79 -11.15 -20.90
CA LEU A 80 -27.59 -10.39 -19.95
C LEU A 80 -28.75 -11.24 -19.41
N GLU A 81 -29.55 -11.86 -20.28
CA GLU A 81 -30.65 -12.73 -19.86
C GLU A 81 -30.16 -13.90 -19.00
N THR A 82 -29.05 -14.54 -19.38
CA THR A 82 -28.43 -15.58 -18.57
C THR A 82 -28.00 -15.07 -17.20
N SER A 83 -27.39 -13.88 -17.13
CA SER A 83 -26.93 -13.29 -15.87
C SER A 83 -28.10 -12.96 -14.94
N LEU A 84 -29.24 -12.53 -15.47
CA LEU A 84 -30.47 -12.30 -14.71
C LEU A 84 -31.06 -13.62 -14.21
N LYS A 85 -31.10 -14.65 -15.07
CA LYS A 85 -31.56 -16.01 -14.70
C LYS A 85 -30.69 -16.63 -13.60
N ARG A 86 -29.37 -16.40 -13.63
CA ARG A 86 -28.41 -16.88 -12.63
C ARG A 86 -28.29 -15.97 -11.40
N LYS A 87 -29.12 -14.93 -11.31
CA LYS A 87 -29.13 -13.97 -10.17
C LYS A 87 -27.78 -13.28 -9.95
N CYS A 88 -27.02 -13.05 -11.04
CA CYS A 88 -25.86 -12.16 -11.03
C CYS A 88 -26.29 -10.71 -10.78
N PHE A 89 -27.40 -10.34 -11.43
CA PHE A 89 -28.10 -9.08 -11.25
C PHE A 89 -29.53 -9.34 -10.78
N ASP A 90 -30.10 -8.32 -10.15
CA ASP A 90 -31.47 -8.32 -9.65
C ASP A 90 -32.46 -8.23 -10.83
N ARG A 91 -33.27 -9.26 -10.98
CA ARG A 91 -34.26 -9.36 -12.06
C ARG A 91 -35.38 -8.33 -11.88
N GLU A 92 -35.84 -8.09 -10.67
CA GLU A 92 -36.91 -7.15 -10.40
C GLU A 92 -36.47 -5.71 -10.69
N ALA A 93 -35.24 -5.35 -10.30
CA ALA A 93 -34.66 -4.05 -10.62
C ALA A 93 -34.55 -3.83 -12.14
N TYR A 94 -34.12 -4.87 -12.88
CA TYR A 94 -34.05 -4.81 -14.33
C TYR A 94 -35.43 -4.72 -14.99
N GLU A 95 -36.40 -5.53 -14.58
CA GLU A 95 -37.73 -5.54 -15.20
C GLU A 95 -38.51 -4.24 -14.92
N ASN A 96 -38.44 -3.72 -13.70
CA ASN A 96 -39.21 -2.54 -13.28
C ASN A 96 -38.56 -1.21 -13.66
N ARG A 97 -37.23 -1.11 -13.61
CA ARG A 97 -36.50 0.15 -13.81
C ARG A 97 -35.47 0.13 -14.93
N LYS A 98 -35.24 -1.03 -15.58
CA LYS A 98 -34.16 -1.22 -16.57
C LYS A 98 -32.78 -0.86 -16.03
N VAL A 99 -32.54 -1.17 -14.76
CA VAL A 99 -31.23 -0.96 -14.12
C VAL A 99 -30.58 -2.29 -13.73
N LEU A 100 -29.26 -2.35 -13.86
CA LEU A 100 -28.46 -3.47 -13.37
C LEU A 100 -27.86 -3.14 -12.00
N THR A 101 -28.21 -3.95 -11.01
CA THR A 101 -27.66 -3.90 -9.66
C THR A 101 -27.85 -5.27 -8.98
N SER A 102 -27.38 -5.42 -7.75
CA SER A 102 -27.73 -6.57 -6.90
C SER A 102 -27.57 -6.24 -5.42
N PRO A 103 -28.25 -6.99 -4.52
CA PRO A 103 -28.07 -6.82 -3.07
C PRO A 103 -26.61 -6.94 -2.63
N GLY A 104 -25.84 -7.86 -3.25
CA GLY A 104 -24.43 -8.04 -2.95
C GLY A 104 -23.57 -6.83 -3.33
N ILE A 105 -23.85 -6.20 -4.48
CA ILE A 105 -23.17 -4.97 -4.91
C ILE A 105 -23.41 -3.86 -3.89
N LYS A 106 -24.67 -3.61 -3.54
CA LYS A 106 -25.07 -2.56 -2.59
C LYS A 106 -24.51 -2.79 -1.19
N SER A 107 -24.53 -4.04 -0.71
CA SER A 107 -23.94 -4.41 0.59
C SER A 107 -22.45 -4.07 0.65
N ARG A 108 -21.67 -4.49 -0.35
CA ARG A 108 -20.23 -4.21 -0.43
C ARG A 108 -19.93 -2.72 -0.58
N ALA A 109 -20.71 -2.00 -1.38
CA ALA A 109 -20.59 -0.55 -1.54
C ALA A 109 -20.94 0.18 -0.23
N GLY A 110 -21.96 -0.28 0.49
CA GLY A 110 -22.45 0.30 1.75
C GLY A 110 -21.34 0.46 2.79
N VAL A 111 -20.47 -0.54 2.95
CA VAL A 111 -19.31 -0.49 3.87
C VAL A 111 -18.40 0.71 3.57
N VAL A 112 -18.15 1.00 2.28
CA VAL A 112 -17.31 2.12 1.87
C VAL A 112 -18.03 3.46 2.06
N ILE A 113 -19.31 3.52 1.75
CA ILE A 113 -20.14 4.72 1.95
C ILE A 113 -20.22 5.09 3.43
N GLU A 114 -20.47 4.12 4.31
CA GLU A 114 -20.53 4.33 5.75
C GLU A 114 -19.21 4.87 6.29
N LYS A 115 -18.09 4.31 5.83
CA LYS A 115 -16.75 4.81 6.17
C LYS A 115 -16.56 6.25 5.71
N ARG A 116 -17.00 6.60 4.49
CA ARG A 116 -16.95 7.99 3.97
C ARG A 116 -17.81 8.93 4.82
N LYS A 117 -19.04 8.54 5.17
CA LYS A 117 -19.95 9.33 6.03
C LYS A 117 -19.34 9.58 7.41
N LYS A 118 -18.75 8.54 8.03
CA LYS A 118 -18.07 8.65 9.33
C LYS A 118 -16.88 9.59 9.29
N MET A 119 -16.09 9.54 8.21
CA MET A 119 -14.96 10.46 8.02
C MET A 119 -15.42 11.90 7.81
N GLN A 120 -16.47 12.13 7.03
CA GLN A 120 -17.05 13.46 6.84
C GLN A 120 -17.57 14.04 8.16
N LYS A 121 -18.29 13.25 8.97
CA LYS A 121 -18.78 13.69 10.29
C LYS A 121 -17.62 14.08 11.23
N ARG A 122 -16.54 13.30 11.25
CA ARG A 122 -15.34 13.61 12.04
C ARG A 122 -14.69 14.93 11.60
N TYR A 123 -14.58 15.15 10.30
CA TYR A 123 -14.00 16.39 9.76
C TYR A 123 -14.88 17.62 10.07
N GLN A 124 -16.20 17.48 10.02
CA GLN A 124 -17.13 18.54 10.39
C GLN A 124 -17.04 18.88 11.88
N LEU A 125 -16.98 17.86 12.75
CA LEU A 125 -16.79 18.06 14.19
C LEU A 125 -15.47 18.78 14.50
N SER A 126 -14.36 18.34 13.90
CA SER A 126 -13.06 19.01 14.10
C SER A 126 -13.05 20.44 13.58
N LYS A 127 -13.81 20.76 12.53
CA LYS A 127 -13.90 22.13 12.00
C LYS A 127 -14.72 23.04 12.93
N ASN A 128 -15.77 22.52 13.55
CA ASN A 128 -16.61 23.29 14.48
C ASN A 128 -15.89 23.58 15.81
N GLU A 129 -15.04 22.67 16.29
CA GLU A 129 -14.21 22.89 17.50
C GLU A 129 -13.14 23.98 17.30
N VAL A 130 -12.67 24.21 16.06
CA VAL A 130 -11.66 25.22 15.73
C VAL A 130 -12.27 26.61 15.44
N SER A 131 -13.61 26.72 15.37
CA SER A 131 -14.33 27.99 15.14
C SER A 131 -14.92 28.62 16.40
N ALA A 132 -14.69 28.07 17.59
CA ALA A 132 -14.96 28.79 18.83
C ALA A 132 -13.88 29.87 19.03
N PRO A 133 -14.22 31.11 19.44
CA PRO A 133 -13.24 32.15 19.65
C PRO A 133 -12.28 31.71 20.75
N VAL A 134 -10.98 31.67 20.42
CA VAL A 134 -9.91 31.41 21.37
C VAL A 134 -9.84 32.63 22.30
N SER A 135 -10.46 32.52 23.48
CA SER A 135 -10.07 33.34 24.61
C SER A 135 -8.74 32.82 25.11
N ASP A 136 -7.74 33.67 24.94
CA ASP A 136 -6.34 33.51 25.28
C ASP A 136 -6.19 33.40 26.81
N GLU A 137 -6.25 32.19 27.38
CA GLU A 137 -5.65 31.89 28.68
C GLU A 137 -5.74 30.39 29.04
N PHE A 138 -4.61 29.85 29.53
CA PHE A 138 -4.41 28.56 30.22
C PHE A 138 -4.40 27.24 29.41
N LEU A 139 -3.20 26.67 29.27
CA LEU A 139 -3.00 25.21 29.39
C LEU A 139 -3.54 24.77 30.76
N PRO A 140 -4.33 23.68 30.90
CA PRO A 140 -3.69 22.39 31.17
C PRO A 140 -4.48 21.10 30.81
N GLN A 141 -3.68 20.03 30.71
CA GLN A 141 -3.91 18.64 31.16
C GLN A 141 -4.89 17.69 30.45
N LYS A 142 -4.32 16.52 30.14
CA LYS A 142 -4.97 15.25 29.77
C LYS A 142 -6.02 14.86 30.81
N PRO A 143 -7.20 14.35 30.43
CA PRO A 143 -8.05 13.64 31.37
C PRO A 143 -7.65 12.16 31.40
N ASP A 144 -7.08 11.74 32.53
CA ASP A 144 -7.19 10.36 33.01
C ASP A 144 -8.63 10.08 33.45
N ARG A 145 -9.23 9.02 32.94
CA ARG A 145 -10.29 8.27 33.62
C ARG A 145 -10.16 6.77 33.32
N ASN A 146 -9.60 6.06 34.29
CA ASN A 146 -9.87 4.64 34.59
C ASN A 146 -11.35 4.53 35.06
N ALA A 147 -12.11 3.44 35.01
CA ALA A 147 -11.85 2.03 34.77
C ALA A 147 -13.17 1.35 34.32
N ALA A 148 -13.07 0.39 33.41
CA ALA A 148 -13.83 -0.86 33.43
C ALA A 148 -13.06 -1.84 32.53
N GLU A 149 -12.47 -2.84 33.16
CA GLU A 149 -11.72 -3.93 32.52
C GLU A 149 -12.52 -4.57 31.39
N SER A 150 -11.95 -4.57 30.18
CA SER A 150 -11.86 -5.73 29.29
C SER A 150 -11.28 -5.34 27.92
N THR A 151 -10.19 -5.99 27.52
CA THR A 151 -9.77 -6.21 26.11
C THR A 151 -9.21 -5.02 25.30
N GLN A 152 -8.48 -4.07 25.90
CA GLN A 152 -7.90 -2.94 25.12
C GLN A 152 -6.45 -3.12 24.62
N SER A 153 -5.69 -4.10 25.10
CA SER A 153 -4.25 -4.26 24.77
C SER A 153 -3.99 -4.61 23.29
N LYS A 154 -4.87 -5.37 22.64
CA LYS A 154 -4.74 -5.75 21.21
C LYS A 154 -4.99 -4.59 20.23
N VAL A 155 -5.78 -3.57 20.60
CA VAL A 155 -6.17 -2.49 19.67
C VAL A 155 -5.11 -1.40 19.54
N LYS A 156 -4.37 -1.09 20.61
CA LYS A 156 -3.25 -0.11 20.53
C LYS A 156 -2.07 -0.67 19.74
N GLN A 157 -1.70 -1.93 19.96
CA GLN A 157 -0.64 -2.59 19.17
C GLN A 157 -0.99 -2.67 17.68
N SER A 158 -2.23 -2.98 17.33
CA SER A 158 -2.64 -3.08 15.91
C SER A 158 -2.65 -1.75 15.16
N LYS A 159 -2.87 -0.61 15.85
CA LYS A 159 -2.75 0.73 15.23
C LYS A 159 -1.30 1.15 15.03
N VAL A 160 -0.43 0.90 16.02
CA VAL A 160 1.00 1.22 15.93
C VAL A 160 1.67 0.38 14.83
N LYS A 161 1.39 -0.93 14.77
CA LYS A 161 1.91 -1.83 13.72
C LYS A 161 1.50 -1.38 12.30
N LYS A 162 0.25 -0.94 12.11
CA LYS A 162 -0.22 -0.39 10.82
C LYS A 162 0.48 0.91 10.42
N SER A 163 0.81 1.77 11.39
CA SER A 163 1.55 3.01 11.13
C SER A 163 3.02 2.74 10.76
N LYS A 164 3.69 1.80 11.43
CA LYS A 164 5.07 1.41 11.13
C LYS A 164 5.19 0.76 9.74
N TYR A 165 4.26 -0.12 9.39
CA TYR A 165 4.19 -0.77 8.08
C TYR A 165 4.20 0.27 6.93
N ALA A 166 3.28 1.25 6.98
CA ALA A 166 3.14 2.24 5.92
C ALA A 166 4.39 3.14 5.77
N ALA A 167 5.09 3.42 6.88
CA ALA A 167 6.32 4.20 6.86
C ALA A 167 7.50 3.42 6.24
N ILE A 168 7.62 2.12 6.53
CA ILE A 168 8.66 1.25 5.93
C ILE A 168 8.40 1.03 4.44
N GLU A 169 7.14 0.79 4.05
CA GLU A 169 6.71 0.65 2.65
C GLU A 169 7.05 1.90 1.84
N SER A 170 6.61 3.08 2.31
CA SER A 170 6.89 4.34 1.62
C SER A 170 8.39 4.65 1.56
N ALA A 171 9.16 4.34 2.60
CA ALA A 171 10.61 4.50 2.57
C ALA A 171 11.29 3.63 1.51
N PHE A 172 10.89 2.36 1.36
CA PHE A 172 11.46 1.47 0.34
C PHE A 172 11.10 1.92 -1.09
N LEU A 173 9.86 2.34 -1.32
CA LEU A 173 9.44 2.85 -2.64
C LEU A 173 10.20 4.14 -3.01
N ASN A 174 10.44 5.03 -2.04
CA ASN A 174 11.22 6.25 -2.26
C ASN A 174 12.72 5.99 -2.51
N LEU A 175 13.24 4.84 -2.08
CA LEU A 175 14.61 4.38 -2.35
C LEU A 175 14.76 3.72 -3.74
N GLY A 176 13.78 3.87 -4.64
CA GLY A 176 13.85 3.30 -5.99
C GLY A 176 13.51 1.81 -6.06
N GLY A 177 12.85 1.27 -5.02
CA GLY A 177 12.25 -0.06 -5.02
C GLY A 177 11.24 -0.24 -6.15
N GLY A 178 11.00 -1.48 -6.57
CA GLY A 178 10.10 -1.81 -7.69
C GLY A 178 8.71 -1.18 -7.58
N ILE A 179 8.09 -0.94 -8.74
CA ILE A 179 6.79 -0.24 -8.89
C ILE A 179 5.65 -0.94 -8.10
N ILE A 180 5.81 -2.22 -7.75
CA ILE A 180 4.82 -3.06 -7.06
C ILE A 180 5.56 -3.97 -6.06
N LEU A 181 5.08 -4.06 -4.82
CA LEU A 181 5.56 -5.01 -3.81
C LEU A 181 5.01 -6.41 -4.07
N ASN A 182 5.87 -7.43 -4.12
CA ASN A 182 5.46 -8.83 -4.13
C ASN A 182 4.93 -9.23 -2.72
N PRO A 183 3.97 -10.18 -2.60
CA PRO A 183 3.67 -10.89 -1.35
C PRO A 183 4.84 -11.14 -0.38
N ASP A 184 6.02 -11.54 -0.89
CA ASP A 184 7.22 -11.76 -0.06
C ASP A 184 7.77 -10.46 0.54
N ASP A 185 7.74 -9.36 -0.22
CA ASP A 185 8.13 -8.04 0.25
C ASP A 185 7.16 -7.53 1.32
N ILE A 186 5.86 -7.77 1.13
CA ILE A 186 4.81 -7.44 2.10
C ILE A 186 5.04 -8.20 3.41
N ALA A 187 5.34 -9.51 3.33
CA ALA A 187 5.64 -10.33 4.50
C ALA A 187 6.90 -9.82 5.23
N CYS A 188 7.93 -9.42 4.48
CA CYS A 188 9.15 -8.84 5.01
C CYS A 188 8.91 -7.52 5.76
N ILE A 189 8.14 -6.59 5.18
CA ILE A 189 7.78 -5.32 5.83
C ILE A 189 7.03 -5.57 7.12
N ASN A 190 6.09 -6.53 7.12
CA ASN A 190 5.35 -6.89 8.32
C ASN A 190 6.30 -7.38 9.43
N ARG A 191 7.24 -8.29 9.13
CA ARG A 191 8.23 -8.76 10.12
C ARG A 191 9.09 -7.62 10.67
N MET A 192 9.53 -6.70 9.81
CA MET A 192 10.30 -5.52 10.22
C MET A 192 9.48 -4.56 11.09
N ALA A 193 8.20 -4.36 10.78
CA ALA A 193 7.29 -3.51 11.55
C ALA A 193 6.94 -4.10 12.94
N GLU A 194 7.18 -5.39 13.16
CA GLU A 194 7.00 -6.07 14.45
C GLU A 194 8.20 -5.92 15.39
N LEU A 195 9.32 -5.41 14.91
CA LEU A 195 10.48 -5.12 15.76
C LEU A 195 10.14 -4.03 16.78
N ASP A 196 10.58 -4.22 18.01
CA ASP A 196 10.36 -3.30 19.13
C ASP A 196 11.38 -2.15 19.10
N VAL A 197 11.36 -1.39 18.00
CA VAL A 197 12.23 -0.25 17.71
C VAL A 197 11.43 0.83 17.02
N GLU A 198 11.77 2.10 17.22
CA GLU A 198 11.19 3.22 16.47
C GLU A 198 11.39 3.07 14.96
N VAL A 199 10.39 3.50 14.19
CA VAL A 199 10.35 3.25 12.75
C VAL A 199 11.42 4.06 11.99
N GLU A 200 11.73 5.25 12.50
CA GLU A 200 12.80 6.11 11.99
C GLU A 200 14.16 5.41 12.05
N GLN A 201 14.39 4.58 13.08
CA GLN A 201 15.63 3.84 13.26
C GLN A 201 15.74 2.70 12.22
N ILE A 202 14.65 1.99 11.96
CA ILE A 202 14.57 0.96 10.92
C ILE A 202 14.84 1.57 9.54
N ILE A 203 14.20 2.70 9.23
CA ILE A 203 14.41 3.43 7.97
C ILE A 203 15.87 3.90 7.83
N SER A 204 16.48 4.36 8.92
CA SER A 204 17.90 4.74 8.94
C SER A 204 18.83 3.57 8.59
N TRP A 205 18.59 2.38 9.15
CA TRP A 205 19.35 1.18 8.81
C TRP A 205 19.15 0.75 7.36
N MET A 206 17.93 0.85 6.83
CA MET A 206 17.65 0.58 5.42
C MET A 206 18.44 1.51 4.49
N LYS A 207 18.43 2.83 4.77
CA LYS A 207 19.20 3.83 4.02
C LYS A 207 20.70 3.54 4.07
N THR A 208 21.24 3.25 5.25
CA THR A 208 22.65 2.90 5.42
C THR A 208 23.06 1.72 4.54
N LYS A 209 22.21 0.68 4.49
CA LYS A 209 22.45 -0.52 3.68
C LYS A 209 22.26 -0.27 2.18
N HIS A 210 21.31 0.59 1.83
CA HIS A 210 21.08 1.05 0.46
C HIS A 210 22.33 1.77 -0.09
N ASP A 211 22.85 2.74 0.68
CA ASP A 211 24.01 3.53 0.26
C ASP A 211 25.28 2.67 0.15
N ASP A 212 25.46 1.68 1.04
CA ASP A 212 26.56 0.70 0.92
C ASP A 212 26.48 -0.13 -0.37
N PHE A 213 25.27 -0.48 -0.81
CA PHE A 213 25.07 -1.21 -2.06
C PHE A 213 25.48 -0.37 -3.27
N TYR A 214 24.97 0.87 -3.39
CA TYR A 214 25.25 1.72 -4.55
C TYR A 214 26.69 2.21 -4.60
N ARG A 215 27.34 2.40 -3.44
CA ARG A 215 28.79 2.66 -3.39
C ARG A 215 29.61 1.52 -3.98
N LYS A 216 29.18 0.27 -3.78
CA LYS A 216 29.86 -0.93 -4.31
C LYS A 216 29.42 -1.28 -5.73
N ASN A 217 28.18 -0.96 -6.09
CA ASN A 217 27.54 -1.31 -7.36
C ASN A 217 26.77 -0.09 -7.92
N PRO A 218 27.46 0.87 -8.56
CA PRO A 218 26.84 2.12 -9.02
C PRO A 218 25.67 1.92 -9.99
N ASN A 219 25.72 0.87 -10.81
CA ASN A 219 24.68 0.54 -11.80
C ASN A 219 23.72 -0.56 -11.32
N GLY A 220 23.83 -1.00 -10.07
CA GLY A 220 22.98 -2.06 -9.51
C GLY A 220 21.55 -1.56 -9.26
N LYS A 221 20.61 -2.49 -9.09
CA LYS A 221 19.24 -2.17 -8.66
C LYS A 221 18.80 -3.09 -7.54
N ILE A 222 18.25 -2.52 -6.48
CA ILE A 222 17.59 -3.28 -5.42
C ILE A 222 16.09 -3.32 -5.75
N SER A 223 15.61 -4.48 -6.19
CA SER A 223 14.20 -4.67 -6.59
C SER A 223 13.29 -5.16 -5.47
N SER A 224 13.86 -5.75 -4.40
CA SER A 224 13.10 -6.37 -3.31
C SER A 224 13.58 -5.85 -1.95
N ILE A 225 12.62 -5.63 -1.04
CA ILE A 225 12.91 -5.16 0.31
C ILE A 225 13.58 -6.25 1.16
N LYS A 226 13.47 -7.51 0.74
CA LYS A 226 14.16 -8.65 1.36
C LYS A 226 15.67 -8.43 1.50
N TYR A 227 16.26 -7.60 0.63
CA TYR A 227 17.67 -7.22 0.72
C TYR A 227 18.06 -6.54 2.05
N TYR A 228 17.14 -5.78 2.66
CA TYR A 228 17.42 -5.03 3.90
C TYR A 228 17.22 -5.85 5.16
N GLU A 229 16.32 -6.83 5.12
CA GLU A 229 15.85 -7.56 6.31
C GLU A 229 16.97 -8.19 7.15
N PRO A 230 17.96 -8.91 6.58
CA PRO A 230 19.03 -9.49 7.39
C PRO A 230 19.85 -8.44 8.14
N TYR A 231 20.11 -7.29 7.50
CA TYR A 231 20.88 -6.21 8.09
C TYR A 231 20.09 -5.49 9.19
N VAL A 232 18.81 -5.24 8.97
CA VAL A 232 17.92 -4.65 9.98
C VAL A 232 17.79 -5.56 11.20
N ASN A 233 17.68 -6.87 11.00
CA ASN A 233 17.64 -7.83 12.10
C ASN A 233 18.98 -7.89 12.88
N ASP A 234 20.12 -7.88 12.19
CA ASP A 234 21.44 -7.82 12.84
C ASP A 234 21.61 -6.55 13.71
N MET A 235 21.22 -5.39 13.18
CA MET A 235 21.25 -4.13 13.92
C MET A 235 20.30 -4.13 15.13
N TYR A 236 19.13 -4.74 15.00
CA TYR A 236 18.19 -4.91 16.11
C TYR A 236 18.75 -5.83 17.22
N GLN A 237 19.41 -6.93 16.86
CA GLN A 237 20.03 -7.81 17.84
C GLN A 237 21.20 -7.12 18.56
N LYS A 238 22.02 -6.35 17.83
CA LYS A 238 23.08 -5.52 18.42
C LYS A 238 22.51 -4.52 19.41
N LEU A 239 21.42 -3.82 19.04
CA LEU A 239 20.70 -2.89 19.92
C LEU A 239 20.19 -3.57 21.20
N LYS A 240 19.63 -4.78 21.10
CA LYS A 240 19.12 -5.55 22.24
C LYS A 240 20.20 -6.09 23.17
N SER A 241 21.36 -6.45 22.62
CA SER A 241 22.45 -7.09 23.38
C SER A 241 23.28 -6.12 24.22
N ASN A 242 23.00 -4.80 24.20
CA ASN A 242 23.86 -3.76 24.80
C ASN A 242 25.32 -3.82 24.34
N VAL A 243 25.61 -4.55 23.26
CA VAL A 243 26.88 -4.45 22.56
C VAL A 243 26.79 -3.17 21.76
N VAL A 244 27.45 -2.12 22.26
CA VAL A 244 27.61 -0.86 21.57
C VAL A 244 27.95 -1.19 20.11
N PRO A 245 27.11 -0.81 19.13
CA PRO A 245 27.44 -1.06 17.74
C PRO A 245 28.79 -0.40 17.51
N PHE A 246 29.74 -1.15 16.95
CA PHE A 246 31.02 -0.60 16.53
C PHE A 246 30.72 0.65 15.69
N SER A 247 30.91 1.82 16.30
CA SER A 247 30.93 3.10 15.60
C SER A 247 32.21 3.10 14.78
N GLY A 248 32.14 2.40 13.66
CA GLY A 248 33.20 2.31 12.68
C GLY A 248 33.28 3.55 11.82
N TYR A 249 33.16 4.74 12.40
CA TYR A 249 33.69 5.95 11.79
C TYR A 249 34.78 6.49 12.69
N ARG A 250 35.99 5.96 12.50
CA ARG A 250 37.21 6.74 12.76
C ARG A 250 37.40 7.60 11.51
N PRO A 251 37.27 8.94 11.57
CA PRO A 251 37.63 9.75 10.42
C PRO A 251 39.08 9.44 10.09
N LYS A 252 39.35 8.93 8.88
CA LYS A 252 40.70 9.04 8.36
C LYS A 252 40.93 10.53 8.21
N LYS A 253 41.82 11.10 9.04
CA LYS A 253 42.51 12.33 8.63
C LYS A 253 43.06 12.03 7.25
N GLU A 254 42.67 12.81 6.26
CA GLU A 254 43.29 12.78 4.94
C GLU A 254 44.74 13.21 5.14
N GLU A 255 45.60 12.22 5.39
CA GLU A 255 47.04 12.39 5.43
C GLU A 255 47.47 12.68 3.99
N THR A 256 48.13 13.82 3.74
CA THR A 256 48.60 14.14 2.39
C THR A 256 49.65 13.12 1.94
N LEU A 257 49.94 13.07 0.64
CA LEU A 257 50.96 12.16 0.12
C LEU A 257 52.33 12.42 0.78
N GLU A 258 52.69 13.67 1.08
CA GLU A 258 53.93 13.97 1.81
C GLU A 258 53.91 13.46 3.25
N GLU A 259 52.80 13.67 3.99
CA GLU A 259 52.68 13.20 5.37
C GLU A 259 52.73 11.66 5.44
N ARG A 260 52.09 10.99 4.49
CA ARG A 260 52.10 9.53 4.36
C ARG A 260 53.49 9.00 4.00
N TRP A 261 54.23 9.72 3.17
CA TRP A 261 55.61 9.38 2.80
C TRP A 261 56.56 9.49 4.00
N GLU A 262 56.48 10.60 4.74
CA GLU A 262 57.30 10.82 5.94
C GLU A 262 56.95 9.86 7.08
N ARG A 263 55.67 9.48 7.21
CA ARG A 263 55.26 8.42 8.14
C ARG A 263 55.84 7.06 7.74
N MET A 264 55.82 6.70 6.45
CA MET A 264 56.38 5.42 6.01
C MET A 264 57.92 5.35 6.10
N LYS A 265 58.63 6.48 5.98
CA LYS A 265 60.06 6.58 6.35
C LYS A 265 60.27 6.35 7.85
N ARG A 266 59.49 7.02 8.72
CA ARG A 266 59.59 6.88 10.18
C ARG A 266 59.28 5.46 10.67
N GLU A 267 58.31 4.82 10.04
CA GLU A 267 57.92 3.43 10.33
C GLU A 267 58.90 2.40 9.74
N GLY A 268 59.97 2.83 9.07
CA GLY A 268 60.98 1.94 8.49
C GLY A 268 60.47 1.06 7.33
N LYS A 269 59.34 1.44 6.73
CA LYS A 269 58.66 0.67 5.66
C LYS A 269 59.07 1.06 4.26
N LEU A 270 59.83 2.16 4.11
CA LEU A 270 60.63 2.42 2.93
C LEU A 270 62.10 2.10 3.27
N SER A 271 62.60 0.97 2.77
CA SER A 271 64.05 0.76 2.63
C SER A 271 64.49 1.39 1.31
N PHE A 272 65.46 2.29 1.35
CA PHE A 272 66.20 2.65 0.16
C PHE A 272 66.84 1.37 -0.39
N LEU A 273 66.52 1.01 -1.64
CA LEU A 273 67.50 0.29 -2.42
C LEU A 273 68.65 1.29 -2.58
N GLU A 274 69.73 1.08 -1.84
CA GLU A 274 71.02 1.62 -2.24
C GLU A 274 71.22 1.12 -3.67
N GLU A 275 71.04 2.01 -4.64
CA GLU A 275 71.62 1.83 -5.96
C GLU A 275 73.13 1.84 -5.76
N GLY A 276 73.67 0.65 -5.49
CA GLY A 276 75.05 0.31 -5.79
C GLY A 276 75.24 0.46 -7.29
N SER A 277 75.53 1.68 -7.71
CA SER A 277 76.24 1.92 -8.96
C SER A 277 77.67 1.41 -8.79
N LYS A 278 78.16 0.80 -9.86
CA LYS A 278 79.48 0.20 -10.05
C LYS A 278 80.66 0.99 -9.46
#